data_AF-A0A968LFR6-F1
#
_entry.id   AF-A0A968LFR6-F1
#
_cell.length_a   1.000
_cell.length_b   1.000
_cell.length_c   1.000
_cell.angle_alpha   90.00
_cell.angle_beta   90.00
_cell.angle_gamma   90.00
#
_symmetry.space_group_name_H-M   'P 1'
#
loop_
_entity.id
_entity.type
_entity.pdbx_description
1 polymer ?
#
loop_
_entity_poly.entity_id
_entity_poly.type
_entity_poly.pdbx_seq_one_letter_code
_entity_poly.pdbx_strand_id
1 'polypeptide(L)'
;MCWIEGNHEHRIKKYANRSPELRDLVSIDHNFQDMWDRIEWFPTWAGAEIGQLPLRIGKNTLVLHGQRHNKYHASAMAADFSPWTVLYGHTHALEIGTKETFKAPGETWSSQAFSVGHLAHPQQGYSGHKPGRWMHGFVELGIDAHGLGHVAMHPIVNGRCFFRGRVFDGSKAVPKTKVRSPIVHKLGWSSTASFWRK
;
A
#
# COMPACT_ATOMS: atom_id res chain seq x y z
N MET A 1 1.27 2.62 -15.81
CA MET A 1 1.34 2.89 -14.35
C MET A 1 -0.10 2.89 -13.83
N CYS A 2 -0.37 2.44 -12.61
CA CYS A 2 -1.72 2.47 -12.04
C CYS A 2 -1.81 3.58 -10.98
N TRP A 3 -2.88 4.37 -11.01
CA TRP A 3 -3.19 5.38 -10.00
C TRP A 3 -4.57 5.12 -9.40
N ILE A 4 -4.60 4.91 -8.08
CA ILE A 4 -5.84 4.72 -7.31
C ILE A 4 -6.09 6.01 -6.54
N GLU A 5 -7.29 6.59 -6.72
CA GLU A 5 -7.64 7.79 -5.99
C GLU A 5 -7.75 7.55 -4.48
N GLY A 6 -7.58 8.61 -3.71
CA GLY A 6 -7.86 8.62 -2.30
C GLY A 6 -8.94 9.62 -1.91
N ASN A 7 -9.01 9.84 -0.60
CA ASN A 7 -9.93 10.81 -0.01
C ASN A 7 -9.58 12.27 -0.41
N HIS A 8 -8.37 12.56 -0.87
CA HIS A 8 -7.96 13.91 -1.28
C HIS A 8 -8.54 14.28 -2.64
N GLU A 9 -8.48 13.37 -3.60
CA GLU A 9 -9.04 13.52 -4.94
C GLU A 9 -10.56 13.71 -4.86
N HIS A 10 -11.22 12.92 -4.02
CA HIS A 10 -12.65 13.09 -3.73
C HIS A 10 -12.98 14.46 -3.10
N ARG A 11 -12.11 15.00 -2.21
CA ARG A 11 -12.30 16.37 -1.66
C ARG A 11 -12.13 17.44 -2.74
N ILE A 12 -11.13 17.28 -3.61
CA ILE A 12 -10.87 18.18 -4.74
C ILE A 12 -12.07 18.21 -5.69
N LYS A 13 -12.58 17.03 -6.09
CA LYS A 13 -13.78 16.91 -6.93
C LYS A 13 -14.99 17.59 -6.28
N LYS A 14 -15.23 17.36 -4.99
CA LYS A 14 -16.30 18.03 -4.23
C LYS A 14 -16.16 19.55 -4.21
N TYR A 15 -14.92 20.05 -4.07
CA TYR A 15 -14.65 21.48 -4.07
C TYR A 15 -14.87 22.10 -5.45
N ALA A 16 -14.31 21.49 -6.51
CA ALA A 16 -14.51 21.92 -7.90
C ALA A 16 -15.99 21.98 -8.30
N ASN A 17 -16.80 21.03 -7.83
CA ASN A 17 -18.24 21.01 -8.08
C ASN A 17 -19.02 22.12 -7.35
N ARG A 18 -18.49 22.65 -6.24
CA ARG A 18 -19.11 23.74 -5.47
C ARG A 18 -18.65 25.12 -5.89
N SER A 19 -17.47 25.20 -6.51
CA SER A 19 -16.84 26.44 -6.99
C SER A 19 -16.45 26.28 -8.47
N PRO A 20 -17.42 26.35 -9.40
CA PRO A 20 -17.17 26.17 -10.83
C PRO A 20 -16.09 27.12 -11.38
N GLU A 21 -15.97 28.32 -10.82
CA GLU A 21 -14.97 29.33 -11.17
C GLU A 21 -13.52 28.88 -10.89
N LEU A 22 -13.34 27.88 -10.03
CA LEU A 22 -12.03 27.30 -9.71
C LEU A 22 -11.83 25.92 -10.33
N ARG A 23 -12.81 25.42 -11.10
CA ARG A 23 -12.82 24.04 -11.60
C ARG A 23 -11.55 23.72 -12.38
N ASP A 24 -11.17 24.55 -13.34
CA ASP A 24 -10.01 24.26 -14.20
C ASP A 24 -8.69 24.35 -13.42
N LEU A 25 -8.63 25.18 -12.37
CA LEU A 25 -7.45 25.28 -11.51
C LEU A 25 -7.22 24.00 -10.69
N VAL A 26 -8.29 23.38 -10.20
CA VAL A 26 -8.18 22.28 -9.21
C VAL A 26 -8.62 20.93 -9.75
N SER A 27 -9.23 20.86 -10.93
CA SER A 27 -9.72 19.61 -11.52
C SER A 27 -8.58 18.67 -11.85
N ILE A 28 -8.69 17.43 -11.39
CA ILE A 28 -7.73 16.37 -11.69
C ILE A 28 -7.71 16.10 -13.20
N ASP A 29 -8.88 15.98 -13.83
CA ASP A 29 -8.98 15.68 -15.26
C ASP A 29 -8.28 16.73 -16.12
N HIS A 30 -8.38 18.00 -15.72
CA HIS A 30 -7.73 19.12 -16.43
C HIS A 30 -6.21 19.10 -16.22
N ASN A 31 -5.77 18.97 -14.97
CA ASN A 31 -4.34 19.05 -14.62
C ASN A 31 -3.52 17.82 -15.05
N PHE A 32 -4.18 16.67 -15.28
CA PHE A 32 -3.53 15.42 -15.67
C PHE A 32 -3.84 14.98 -17.11
N GLN A 33 -4.43 15.86 -17.93
CA GLN A 33 -4.86 15.55 -19.30
C GLN A 33 -3.76 14.89 -20.16
N ASP A 34 -2.51 15.34 -20.03
CA ASP A 34 -1.36 14.86 -20.81
C ASP A 34 -0.69 13.60 -20.22
N MET A 35 -1.26 13.05 -19.13
CA MET A 35 -0.74 11.87 -18.44
C MET A 35 -1.66 10.66 -18.53
N TRP A 36 -2.91 10.84 -18.98
CA TRP A 36 -3.91 9.78 -18.99
C TRP A 36 -3.62 8.64 -19.96
N ASP A 37 -2.82 8.89 -20.99
CA ASP A 37 -2.29 7.86 -21.89
C ASP A 37 -1.28 6.92 -21.20
N ARG A 38 -0.70 7.34 -20.05
CA ARG A 38 0.36 6.61 -19.32
C ARG A 38 -0.10 6.01 -17.99
N ILE A 39 -1.25 6.45 -17.51
CA ILE A 39 -1.81 6.09 -16.21
C ILE A 39 -3.16 5.44 -16.40
N GLU A 40 -3.27 4.19 -15.94
CA GLU A 40 -4.56 3.56 -15.72
C GLU A 40 -5.13 4.09 -14.39
N TRP A 41 -6.24 4.79 -14.48
CA TRP A 41 -6.84 5.51 -13.36
C TRP A 41 -8.01 4.75 -12.76
N PHE A 42 -7.97 4.58 -11.44
CA PHE A 42 -8.98 3.90 -10.64
C PHE A 42 -9.64 4.89 -9.66
N PRO A 43 -10.81 5.45 -10.01
CA PRO A 43 -11.51 6.37 -9.13
C PRO A 43 -12.00 5.65 -7.88
N THR A 44 -11.75 6.26 -6.74
CA THR A 44 -12.11 5.70 -5.43
C THR A 44 -13.01 6.73 -4.76
N TRP A 45 -14.14 6.30 -4.19
CA TRP A 45 -15.16 7.16 -3.55
C TRP A 45 -16.14 7.91 -4.48
N ALA A 46 -16.26 7.53 -5.76
CA ALA A 46 -17.20 8.14 -6.70
C ALA A 46 -18.68 7.74 -6.44
N GLY A 47 -19.23 8.06 -5.27
CA GLY A 47 -20.65 7.88 -4.96
C GLY A 47 -21.07 6.41 -4.76
N ALA A 48 -22.13 6.21 -3.98
CA ALA A 48 -22.67 4.88 -3.69
C ALA A 48 -23.26 4.16 -4.93
N GLU A 49 -23.45 4.88 -6.05
CA GLU A 49 -23.97 4.33 -7.31
C GLU A 49 -22.86 3.90 -8.29
N ILE A 50 -21.65 4.44 -8.16
CA ILE A 50 -20.44 3.99 -8.86
C ILE A 50 -19.45 3.53 -7.77
N GLY A 51 -19.90 2.57 -6.96
CA GLY A 51 -19.05 1.81 -6.06
C GLY A 51 -18.08 0.96 -6.88
N GLN A 52 -17.03 1.56 -7.43
CA GLN A 52 -16.01 0.78 -8.11
C GLN A 52 -15.13 0.07 -7.09
N LEU A 53 -15.02 -1.22 -7.38
CA LEU A 53 -14.48 -2.28 -6.55
C LEU A 53 -12.98 -2.08 -6.35
N PRO A 54 -12.41 -2.56 -5.23
CA PRO A 54 -10.96 -2.67 -5.09
C PRO A 54 -10.32 -3.25 -6.35
N LEU A 55 -9.18 -2.71 -6.78
CA LEU A 55 -8.41 -3.27 -7.89
C LEU A 55 -8.03 -4.70 -7.53
N ARG A 56 -8.62 -5.67 -8.24
CA ARG A 56 -8.33 -7.08 -8.03
C ARG A 56 -7.07 -7.46 -8.79
N ILE A 57 -6.09 -8.00 -8.07
CA ILE A 57 -4.85 -8.54 -8.62
C ILE A 57 -4.79 -10.03 -8.30
N GLY A 58 -4.65 -10.86 -9.34
CA GLY A 58 -4.69 -12.31 -9.17
C GLY A 58 -6.04 -12.82 -8.64
N LYS A 59 -6.00 -13.93 -7.91
CA LYS A 59 -7.21 -14.60 -7.41
C LYS A 59 -7.67 -14.12 -6.05
N ASN A 60 -6.76 -13.66 -5.19
CA ASN A 60 -7.03 -13.40 -3.78
C ASN A 60 -6.55 -12.03 -3.27
N THR A 61 -6.07 -11.12 -4.13
CA THR A 61 -5.54 -9.81 -3.69
C THR A 61 -6.40 -8.66 -4.18
N LEU A 62 -6.68 -7.72 -3.29
CA LEU A 62 -7.38 -6.46 -3.54
C LEU A 62 -6.45 -5.28 -3.21
N VAL A 63 -6.45 -4.25 -4.06
CA VAL A 63 -5.71 -3.00 -3.84
C VAL A 63 -6.71 -1.84 -3.81
N LEU A 64 -6.67 -1.02 -2.77
CA LEU A 64 -7.55 0.15 -2.64
C LEU A 64 -6.92 1.23 -1.76
N HIS A 65 -7.51 2.42 -1.67
CA HIS A 65 -7.01 3.47 -0.78
C HIS A 65 -7.12 3.09 0.71
N GLY A 66 -8.24 2.50 1.12
CA GLY A 66 -8.54 2.17 2.51
C GLY A 66 -9.67 3.04 3.08
N GLN A 67 -10.42 2.47 4.02
CA GLN A 67 -11.59 3.11 4.65
C GLN A 67 -11.52 3.20 6.18
N ARG A 68 -10.50 2.59 6.80
CA ARG A 68 -10.30 2.58 8.25
C ARG A 68 -9.07 3.42 8.60
N HIS A 69 -9.18 4.22 9.67
CA HIS A 69 -8.14 5.16 10.11
C HIS A 69 -7.84 5.08 11.62
N ASN A 70 -8.43 4.12 12.33
CA ASN A 70 -8.20 3.94 13.76
C ASN A 70 -6.93 3.10 14.02
N LYS A 71 -6.50 2.93 15.27
CA LYS A 71 -5.26 2.20 15.61
C LYS A 71 -5.26 0.70 15.27
N TYR A 72 -6.42 0.14 14.93
CA TYR A 72 -6.64 -1.25 14.52
C TYR A 72 -7.05 -1.33 13.04
N HIS A 73 -6.65 -0.34 12.24
CA HIS A 73 -7.12 -0.18 10.88
C HIS A 73 -6.81 -1.43 10.04
N ALA A 74 -5.65 -2.08 10.21
CA ALA A 74 -5.33 -3.26 9.42
C ALA A 74 -6.21 -4.46 9.77
N SER A 75 -6.40 -4.76 11.06
CA SER A 75 -7.29 -5.86 11.46
C SER A 75 -8.74 -5.62 11.04
N ALA A 76 -9.21 -4.37 11.13
CA ALA A 76 -10.54 -3.99 10.67
C ALA A 76 -10.69 -4.16 9.14
N MET A 77 -9.68 -3.74 8.37
CA MET A 77 -9.65 -3.96 6.92
C MET A 77 -9.64 -5.45 6.56
N ALA A 78 -8.85 -6.28 7.27
CA ALA A 78 -8.83 -7.72 7.05
C ALA A 78 -10.18 -8.39 7.34
N ALA A 79 -10.94 -7.85 8.30
CA ALA A 79 -12.29 -8.31 8.59
C ALA A 79 -13.31 -7.84 7.54
N ASP A 80 -13.30 -6.55 7.19
CA ASP A 80 -14.23 -5.95 6.21
C ASP A 80 -14.16 -6.64 4.83
N PHE A 81 -12.95 -7.08 4.45
CA PHE A 81 -12.67 -7.65 3.13
C PHE A 81 -12.30 -9.13 3.21
N SER A 82 -12.75 -9.86 4.23
CA SER A 82 -12.58 -11.32 4.25
C SER A 82 -13.33 -11.96 3.07
N PRO A 83 -12.76 -12.94 2.33
CA PRO A 83 -11.53 -13.72 2.59
C PRO A 83 -10.26 -13.21 1.88
N TRP A 84 -10.19 -11.93 1.51
CA TRP A 84 -9.14 -11.41 0.62
C TRP A 84 -7.87 -10.99 1.36
N THR A 85 -6.76 -10.99 0.63
CA THR A 85 -5.58 -10.20 0.98
C THR A 85 -5.78 -8.77 0.48
N VAL A 86 -5.55 -7.78 1.33
CA VAL A 86 -5.81 -6.38 1.02
C VAL A 86 -4.53 -5.56 1.11
N LEU A 87 -4.21 -4.81 0.07
CA LEU A 87 -3.17 -3.78 0.07
C LEU A 87 -3.86 -2.41 0.09
N TYR A 88 -3.51 -1.55 1.05
CA TYR A 88 -4.11 -0.23 1.13
C TYR A 88 -3.21 0.84 1.73
N GLY A 89 -3.55 2.10 1.46
CA GLY A 89 -2.87 3.28 2.00
C GLY A 89 -3.69 3.95 3.11
N HIS A 90 -4.07 5.21 2.87
CA HIS A 90 -4.89 6.07 3.72
C HIS A 90 -4.32 6.49 5.08
N THR A 91 -3.80 5.55 5.89
CA THR A 91 -3.30 5.88 7.25
C THR A 91 -1.85 6.31 7.26
N HIS A 92 -1.14 6.09 6.13
CA HIS A 92 0.28 6.35 5.95
C HIS A 92 1.19 5.57 6.93
N ALA A 93 0.64 4.61 7.67
CA ALA A 93 1.38 3.74 8.57
C ALA A 93 1.74 2.43 7.86
N LEU A 94 2.75 1.73 8.37
CA LEU A 94 3.00 0.33 8.02
C LEU A 94 2.37 -0.56 9.09
N GLU A 95 1.39 -1.37 8.72
CA GLU A 95 0.69 -2.27 9.64
C GLU A 95 0.18 -3.50 8.90
N ILE A 96 0.28 -4.67 9.53
CA ILE A 96 -0.33 -5.93 9.05
C ILE A 96 -1.41 -6.32 10.04
N GLY A 97 -2.60 -6.60 9.53
CA GLY A 97 -3.70 -7.16 10.28
C GLY A 97 -4.08 -8.51 9.68
N THR A 98 -4.39 -9.47 10.55
CA THR A 98 -4.91 -10.78 10.14
C THR A 98 -6.29 -10.99 10.73
N LYS A 99 -7.13 -11.73 10.01
CA LYS A 99 -8.45 -12.15 10.49
C LYS A 99 -8.71 -13.58 10.07
N GLU A 100 -9.05 -14.42 11.05
CA GLU A 100 -9.66 -15.72 10.79
C GLU A 100 -11.19 -15.59 10.81
N THR A 101 -11.84 -16.19 9.82
CA THR A 101 -13.30 -16.19 9.65
C THR A 101 -13.77 -17.64 9.47
N PHE A 102 -14.68 -18.10 10.34
CA PHE A 102 -15.35 -19.38 10.14
C PHE A 102 -16.29 -19.30 8.95
N LYS A 103 -16.14 -20.23 8.00
CA LYS A 103 -17.02 -20.31 6.83
C LYS A 103 -18.05 -21.43 6.99
N ALA A 104 -17.62 -22.58 7.50
CA ALA A 104 -18.45 -23.76 7.75
C ALA A 104 -17.81 -24.62 8.88
N PRO A 105 -18.52 -25.61 9.44
CA PRO A 105 -17.91 -26.54 10.39
C PRO A 105 -16.65 -27.19 9.81
N GLY A 106 -15.49 -26.93 10.43
CA GLY A 106 -14.18 -27.42 9.97
C GLY A 106 -13.52 -26.62 8.85
N GLU A 107 -14.11 -25.52 8.36
CA GLU A 107 -13.53 -24.66 7.32
C GLU A 107 -13.35 -23.22 7.82
N THR A 108 -12.11 -22.73 7.83
CA THR A 108 -11.77 -21.33 8.13
C THR A 108 -11.09 -20.65 6.95
N TRP A 109 -11.34 -19.35 6.83
CA TRP A 109 -10.60 -18.46 5.93
C TRP A 109 -9.66 -17.58 6.75
N SER A 110 -8.46 -17.38 6.22
CA SER A 110 -7.50 -16.41 6.74
C SER A 110 -7.37 -15.26 5.77
N SER A 111 -7.65 -14.06 6.25
CA SER A 111 -7.55 -12.81 5.52
C SER A 111 -6.42 -11.98 6.09
N GLN A 112 -5.78 -11.19 5.25
CA GLN A 112 -4.68 -10.31 5.65
C GLN A 112 -4.89 -8.92 5.05
N ALA A 113 -4.52 -7.88 5.77
CA ALA A 113 -4.51 -6.53 5.25
C ALA A 113 -3.18 -5.84 5.57
N PHE A 114 -2.59 -5.22 4.56
CA PHE A 114 -1.29 -4.56 4.60
C PHE A 114 -1.48 -3.07 4.32
N SER A 115 -1.23 -2.25 5.34
CA SER A 115 -1.10 -0.80 5.15
C SER A 115 0.29 -0.52 4.61
N VAL A 116 0.38 0.06 3.41
CA VAL A 116 1.63 0.11 2.62
C VAL A 116 2.56 1.27 2.98
N GLY A 117 2.23 2.06 4.02
CA GLY A 117 2.98 3.26 4.38
C GLY A 117 2.74 4.40 3.39
N HIS A 118 3.75 5.23 3.19
CA HIS A 118 3.73 6.31 2.19
C HIS A 118 5.15 6.68 1.74
N LEU A 119 5.29 7.47 0.67
CA LEU A 119 6.60 7.93 0.17
C LEU A 119 6.81 9.46 0.29
N ALA A 120 5.78 10.21 0.67
CA ALA A 120 5.86 11.66 0.91
C ALA A 120 6.58 11.98 2.23
N HIS A 121 6.95 13.23 2.53
CA HIS A 121 7.57 13.59 3.81
C HIS A 121 6.69 13.15 5.02
N PRO A 122 7.24 12.50 6.06
CA PRO A 122 6.43 11.92 7.15
C PRO A 122 5.88 12.98 8.10
N GLN A 123 6.58 14.12 8.21
CA GLN A 123 6.11 15.26 8.96
C GLN A 123 5.26 16.14 8.05
N GLN A 124 3.97 16.20 8.35
CA GLN A 124 3.01 17.00 7.61
C GLN A 124 2.82 18.34 8.30
N GLY A 125 2.88 19.45 7.56
CA GLY A 125 2.71 20.79 8.15
C GLY A 125 1.36 20.96 8.85
N TYR A 126 0.30 20.35 8.32
CA TYR A 126 -1.04 20.43 8.89
C TYR A 126 -1.20 19.69 10.24
N SER A 127 -0.29 18.77 10.59
CA SER A 127 -0.35 18.08 11.90
C SER A 127 0.27 18.90 13.03
N GLY A 128 0.73 20.13 12.73
CA GLY A 128 1.44 20.98 13.69
C GLY A 128 2.72 20.32 14.19
N HIS A 129 3.37 19.51 13.35
CA HIS A 129 4.60 18.79 13.68
C HIS A 129 4.49 17.77 14.82
N LYS A 130 3.26 17.41 15.23
CA LYS A 130 3.05 16.39 16.27
C LYS A 130 3.58 15.03 15.80
N PRO A 131 4.16 14.21 16.71
CA PRO A 131 4.54 12.85 16.38
C PRO A 131 3.35 12.07 15.80
N GLY A 132 3.57 11.40 14.67
CA GLY A 132 2.56 10.57 14.00
C GLY A 132 3.07 9.15 13.79
N ARG A 133 2.18 8.26 13.34
CA ARG A 133 2.51 6.88 12.94
C ARG A 133 2.90 6.75 11.46
N TRP A 134 3.10 7.89 10.79
CA TRP A 134 3.46 7.93 9.37
C TRP A 134 4.85 7.32 9.18
N MET A 135 4.94 6.33 8.30
CA MET A 135 6.16 5.58 8.07
C MET A 135 6.40 5.39 6.58
N HIS A 136 7.64 5.67 6.16
CA HIS A 136 8.03 5.42 4.78
C HIS A 136 8.07 3.93 4.49
N GLY A 137 7.50 3.54 3.35
CA GLY A 137 7.54 2.15 2.92
C GLY A 137 6.83 1.94 1.60
N PHE A 138 7.00 0.71 1.11
CA PHE A 138 6.30 0.18 -0.04
C PHE A 138 6.11 -1.33 0.14
N VAL A 139 5.35 -1.93 -0.77
CA VAL A 139 5.13 -3.38 -0.79
C VAL A 139 5.56 -3.97 -2.12
N GLU A 140 6.07 -5.20 -2.07
CA GLU A 140 6.27 -6.07 -3.22
C GLU A 140 5.16 -7.12 -3.21
N LEU A 141 4.38 -7.18 -4.29
CA LEU A 141 3.37 -8.22 -4.51
C LEU A 141 3.90 -9.21 -5.55
N GLY A 142 4.22 -10.42 -5.11
CA GLY A 142 4.45 -11.56 -5.99
C GLY A 142 3.13 -12.28 -6.27
N ILE A 143 2.92 -12.74 -7.50
CA ILE A 143 1.76 -13.55 -7.88
C ILE A 143 2.30 -14.84 -8.48
N ASP A 144 1.88 -15.99 -7.96
CA ASP A 144 2.28 -17.27 -8.51
C ASP A 144 1.48 -17.67 -9.77
N ALA A 145 1.84 -18.80 -10.39
CA ALA A 145 1.16 -19.32 -11.57
C ALA A 145 -0.32 -19.70 -11.32
N HIS A 146 -0.72 -19.86 -10.05
CA HIS A 146 -2.08 -20.15 -9.65
C HIS A 146 -2.88 -18.88 -9.33
N GLY A 147 -2.24 -17.70 -9.36
CA GLY A 147 -2.83 -16.41 -9.05
C GLY A 147 -2.86 -16.06 -7.56
N LEU A 148 -2.11 -16.78 -6.71
CA LEU A 148 -2.00 -16.47 -5.29
C LEU A 148 -0.98 -15.36 -5.08
N GLY A 149 -1.42 -14.31 -4.36
CA GLY A 149 -0.57 -13.19 -3.98
C GLY A 149 0.27 -13.49 -2.74
N HIS A 150 1.56 -13.14 -2.79
CA HIS A 150 2.48 -13.06 -1.66
C HIS A 150 2.93 -11.61 -1.50
N VAL A 151 2.80 -11.06 -0.29
CA VAL A 151 3.12 -9.66 0.00
C VAL A 151 4.36 -9.58 0.89
N ALA A 152 5.33 -8.78 0.47
CA ALA A 152 6.46 -8.38 1.30
C ALA A 152 6.40 -6.87 1.56
N MET A 153 6.48 -6.47 2.84
CA MET A 153 6.55 -5.06 3.22
C MET A 153 8.01 -4.62 3.36
N HIS A 154 8.31 -3.44 2.81
CA HIS A 154 9.65 -2.86 2.83
C HIS A 154 9.61 -1.50 3.52
N PRO A 155 9.78 -1.45 4.86
CA PRO A 155 9.95 -0.19 5.56
C PRO A 155 11.22 0.52 5.10
N ILE A 156 11.13 1.83 4.97
CA ILE A 156 12.26 2.73 4.74
C ILE A 156 12.50 3.48 6.05
N VAL A 157 13.65 3.24 6.68
CA VAL A 157 14.04 3.85 7.96
C VAL A 157 15.29 4.67 7.74
N ASN A 158 15.23 5.97 8.07
CA ASN A 158 16.33 6.91 7.86
C ASN A 158 16.86 6.88 6.41
N GLY A 159 15.96 6.84 5.43
CA GLY A 159 16.29 6.79 4.00
C GLY A 159 16.88 5.46 3.51
N ARG A 160 16.88 4.42 4.34
CA ARG A 160 17.45 3.10 4.00
C ARG A 160 16.38 2.02 4.00
N CYS A 161 16.47 1.06 3.09
CA CYS A 161 15.61 -0.12 3.09
C CYS A 161 16.39 -1.39 2.74
N PHE A 162 15.91 -2.54 3.22
CA PHE A 162 16.40 -3.83 2.80
C PHE A 162 15.44 -4.42 1.77
N PHE A 163 15.95 -4.72 0.58
CA PHE A 163 15.16 -5.23 -0.53
C PHE A 163 15.97 -6.27 -1.31
N ARG A 164 15.37 -7.44 -1.55
CA ARG A 164 15.98 -8.56 -2.32
C ARG A 164 17.44 -8.88 -1.94
N GLY A 165 17.70 -9.01 -0.64
CA GLY A 165 19.03 -9.38 -0.13
C GLY A 165 20.05 -8.23 -0.11
N ARG A 166 19.65 -7.00 -0.44
CA ARG A 166 20.55 -5.84 -0.53
C ARG A 166 20.03 -4.70 0.33
N VAL A 167 20.94 -3.91 0.89
CA VAL A 167 20.61 -2.65 1.57
C VAL A 167 20.69 -1.52 0.54
N PHE A 168 19.60 -0.79 0.38
CA PHE A 168 19.52 0.44 -0.39
C PHE A 168 19.64 1.63 0.55
N ASP A 169 20.40 2.63 0.14
CA ASP A 169 20.67 3.84 0.92
C ASP A 169 20.35 5.06 0.07
N GLY A 170 19.15 5.60 0.25
CA GLY A 170 18.64 6.77 -0.46
C GLY A 170 19.25 8.09 0.03
N SER A 171 19.99 8.08 1.15
CA SER A 171 20.72 9.27 1.63
C SER A 171 21.98 9.55 0.80
N LYS A 172 22.46 8.53 0.06
CA LYS A 172 23.53 8.67 -0.91
C LYS A 172 22.90 9.03 -2.26
N ALA A 173 22.63 10.32 -2.46
CA ALA A 173 22.54 10.85 -3.82
C ALA A 173 23.76 10.30 -4.60
N VAL A 174 23.51 9.61 -5.71
CA VAL A 174 24.48 8.85 -6.50
C VAL A 174 25.82 9.59 -6.58
N PRO A 175 26.90 9.10 -5.93
CA PRO A 175 28.23 9.54 -6.30
C PRO A 175 28.49 9.00 -7.70
N LYS A 176 28.77 9.87 -8.67
CA LYS A 176 29.25 9.47 -10.01
C LYS A 176 30.63 8.81 -9.87
N THR A 177 30.75 7.56 -9.40
CA THR A 177 31.96 6.74 -9.61
C THR A 177 31.81 5.29 -9.14
N LYS A 178 32.18 4.40 -10.07
CA LYS A 178 32.55 2.96 -10.00
C LYS A 178 32.31 2.22 -8.66
N VAL A 179 31.32 1.33 -8.69
CA VAL A 179 31.07 0.29 -7.69
C VAL A 179 32.22 -0.73 -7.69
N ARG A 180 32.84 -0.96 -6.53
CA ARG A 180 33.47 -2.24 -6.19
C ARG A 180 32.49 -3.03 -5.32
N SER A 181 32.20 -4.27 -5.71
CA SER A 181 31.35 -5.24 -4.99
C SER A 181 32.13 -5.90 -3.82
N PRO A 182 31.52 -6.80 -3.02
CA PRO A 182 30.80 -6.50 -1.79
C PRO A 182 31.42 -7.16 -0.54
N ILE A 183 31.09 -6.69 0.65
CA ILE A 183 31.31 -7.45 1.90
C ILE A 183 30.05 -8.25 2.21
N VAL A 184 30.22 -9.57 2.20
CA VAL A 184 29.25 -10.59 2.61
C VAL A 184 29.25 -10.67 4.14
N HIS A 185 28.11 -10.47 4.79
CA HIS A 185 27.89 -11.02 6.13
C HIS A 185 27.10 -12.33 5.99
N LYS A 186 27.74 -13.44 6.34
CA LYS A 186 27.08 -14.72 6.59
C LYS A 186 26.14 -14.53 7.80
N LEU A 187 24.84 -14.42 7.55
CA LEU A 187 23.83 -14.68 8.58
C LEU A 187 23.65 -16.20 8.67
N GLY A 188 24.24 -16.81 9.71
CA GLY A 188 23.95 -18.19 10.06
C GLY A 188 22.51 -18.30 10.55
N TRP A 189 21.65 -18.93 9.76
CA TRP A 189 20.35 -19.41 10.22
C TRP A 189 20.54 -20.86 10.68
N SER A 190 20.55 -21.09 12.00
CA SER A 190 20.31 -22.41 12.56
C SER A 190 18.86 -22.47 13.06
N SER A 191 17.99 -23.12 12.31
CA SER A 191 16.77 -23.69 12.87
C SER A 191 16.44 -24.94 12.09
N THR A 192 16.67 -26.08 12.74
CA THR A 192 16.24 -27.41 12.35
C THR A 192 14.75 -27.40 11.98
N ALA A 193 14.47 -27.68 10.71
CA ALA A 193 13.13 -27.99 10.24
C ALA A 193 12.78 -29.42 10.67
N SER A 194 11.93 -29.56 11.68
CA SER A 194 11.27 -30.83 11.96
C SER A 194 9.98 -30.92 11.15
N PHE A 195 9.99 -31.91 10.25
CA PHE A 195 8.88 -32.53 9.53
C PHE A 195 7.51 -32.43 10.22
N TRP A 196 6.49 -32.06 9.44
CA TRP A 196 5.16 -32.65 9.57
C TRP A 196 4.67 -33.08 8.19
N ARG A 197 4.79 -34.39 7.94
CA ARG A 197 3.91 -35.11 7.02
C ARG A 197 2.68 -35.56 7.83
N LYS A 198 1.50 -35.29 7.32
CA LYS A 198 0.36 -36.21 7.38
C LYS A 198 -0.29 -36.19 6.01
#